data_AF-A0A5J4TMH3-F1
#
_entry.id   AF-A0A5J4TMH3-F1
#
_cell.length_a   1.000
_cell.length_b   1.000
_cell.length_c   1.000
_cell.angle_alpha   90.00
_cell.angle_beta   90.00
_cell.angle_gamma   90.00
#
_symmetry.space_group_name_H-M   'P 1'
#
loop_
_entity.id
_entity.type
_entity.pdbx_description
1 polymer ?
#
loop_
_entity_poly.entity_id
_entity_poly.type
_entity_poly.pdbx_seq_one_letter_code
_entity_poly.pdbx_strand_id
1 'polypeptide(L)'
;MSYKDHAQQQHDRIYGVQINDDGAIEQMNDELAQACVDGLKNLEIHNYPQPINMEVSLLSIFCGLYDISNESIRAEGIGNIRKFNKLSANADKNYGQASSNGERKPNPWILTKILRYHNKDYYEQIIKPLLKKNYEAKKKEKQILINQTLIPNKIDLQDGFTLLDMQEKAANGEYENEEQIVMDLTRLLVYYEGETEDIYAIKGYDAICDTQVLYHKLEGT
;
A
#
# COMPACT_ATOMS: atom_id res chain seq x y z
N MET A 1 -21.73 9.00 10.90
CA MET A 1 -20.56 8.10 10.83
C MET A 1 -19.78 8.25 12.13
N SER A 2 -19.50 7.16 12.84
CA SER A 2 -18.70 7.21 14.07
C SER A 2 -17.22 7.41 13.74
N TYR A 3 -16.44 7.96 14.68
CA TYR A 3 -14.97 8.02 14.57
C TYR A 3 -14.36 6.63 14.33
N LYS A 4 -14.93 5.58 14.96
CA LYS A 4 -14.53 4.19 14.73
C LYS A 4 -14.80 3.73 13.30
N ASP A 5 -15.93 4.10 12.72
CA ASP A 5 -16.27 3.75 11.33
C ASP A 5 -15.34 4.45 10.33
N HIS A 6 -14.96 5.70 10.62
CA HIS A 6 -14.03 6.46 9.81
C HIS A 6 -12.61 5.88 9.88
N ALA A 7 -12.13 5.54 11.07
CA ALA A 7 -10.83 4.88 11.26
C ALA A 7 -10.78 3.51 10.55
N GLN A 8 -11.85 2.70 10.66
CA GLN A 8 -11.95 1.43 9.96
C GLN A 8 -11.97 1.61 8.44
N GLN A 9 -12.69 2.60 7.91
CA GLN A 9 -12.65 2.92 6.48
C GLN A 9 -11.26 3.35 6.01
N GLN A 10 -10.52 4.12 6.82
CA GLN A 10 -9.15 4.49 6.46
C GLN A 10 -8.23 3.27 6.45
N HIS A 11 -8.33 2.39 7.45
CA HIS A 11 -7.60 1.11 7.44
C HIS A 11 -7.97 0.22 6.26
N ASP A 12 -9.26 0.11 5.93
CA ASP A 12 -9.72 -0.69 4.79
C ASP A 12 -9.29 -0.07 3.44
N ARG A 13 -9.07 1.25 3.37
CA ARG A 13 -8.51 1.93 2.19
C ARG A 13 -7.03 1.64 2.00
N ILE A 14 -6.27 1.47 3.08
CA ILE A 14 -4.82 1.17 3.02
C ILE A 14 -4.58 -0.16 2.28
N TYR A 15 -5.43 -1.17 2.51
CA TYR A 15 -5.33 -2.46 1.80
C TYR A 15 -5.77 -2.39 0.32
N GLY A 16 -6.40 -1.30 -0.09
CA GLY A 16 -6.88 -1.07 -1.45
C GLY A 16 -5.93 -0.22 -2.30
N VAL A 17 -4.75 0.16 -1.79
CA VAL A 17 -3.72 0.85 -2.57
C VAL A 17 -3.10 -0.17 -3.53
N GLN A 18 -3.16 0.14 -4.82
CA GLN A 18 -2.82 -0.75 -5.93
C GLN A 18 -1.85 -0.08 -6.91
N ILE A 19 -1.24 1.01 -6.46
CA ILE A 19 -0.25 1.78 -7.19
C ILE A 19 1.03 1.68 -6.37
N ASN A 20 2.13 1.30 -7.00
CA ASN A 20 3.45 1.19 -6.38
C ASN A 20 4.15 2.58 -6.35
N ASP A 21 5.36 2.62 -5.78
CA ASP A 21 6.12 3.87 -5.62
C ASP A 21 6.54 4.51 -6.98
N ASP A 22 6.50 3.75 -8.09
CA ASP A 22 6.80 4.25 -9.44
C ASP A 22 5.55 4.72 -10.24
N GLY A 23 4.36 4.63 -9.65
CA GLY A 23 3.11 5.05 -10.26
C GLY A 23 2.45 4.00 -11.17
N ALA A 24 3.01 2.80 -11.32
CA ALA A 24 2.39 1.69 -12.03
C ALA A 24 1.34 0.95 -11.18
N ILE A 25 0.42 0.28 -11.88
CA ILE A 25 -0.53 -0.63 -11.25
C ILE A 25 0.26 -1.84 -10.77
N GLU A 26 0.13 -2.14 -9.48
CA GLU A 26 0.79 -3.28 -8.89
C GLU A 26 0.21 -4.59 -9.42
N GLN A 27 1.06 -5.57 -9.70
CA GLN A 27 0.59 -6.86 -10.16
C GLN A 27 -0.15 -7.63 -9.06
N MET A 28 -1.25 -8.27 -9.44
CA MET A 28 -2.01 -9.15 -8.56
C MET A 28 -1.29 -10.49 -8.44
N ASN A 29 -1.05 -10.96 -7.21
CA ASN A 29 -0.45 -12.28 -7.01
C ASN A 29 -1.42 -13.43 -7.31
N ASP A 30 -0.87 -14.61 -7.60
CA ASP A 30 -1.63 -15.78 -8.03
C ASP A 30 -2.68 -16.24 -7.02
N GLU A 31 -2.39 -16.17 -5.71
CA GLU A 31 -3.34 -16.55 -4.65
C GLU A 31 -4.59 -15.64 -4.68
N LEU A 32 -4.39 -14.33 -4.81
CA LEU A 32 -5.50 -13.38 -4.91
C LEU A 32 -6.21 -13.45 -6.26
N ALA A 33 -5.46 -13.68 -7.35
CA ALA A 33 -6.02 -13.83 -8.69
C ALA A 33 -6.93 -15.05 -8.79
N GLN A 34 -6.49 -16.21 -8.25
CA GLN A 34 -7.31 -17.41 -8.19
C GLN A 34 -8.57 -17.19 -7.35
N ALA A 35 -8.43 -16.60 -6.16
CA ALA A 35 -9.59 -16.29 -5.32
C ALA A 35 -10.57 -15.33 -6.03
N CYS A 36 -10.06 -14.39 -6.83
CA CYS A 36 -10.93 -13.55 -7.66
C CYS A 36 -11.71 -14.38 -8.69
N VAL A 37 -11.03 -15.27 -9.43
CA VAL A 37 -11.65 -16.15 -10.43
C VAL A 37 -12.69 -17.09 -9.81
N ASP A 38 -12.39 -17.70 -8.66
CA ASP A 38 -13.30 -18.59 -7.94
C ASP A 38 -14.54 -17.87 -7.39
N GLY A 39 -14.40 -16.57 -7.13
CA GLY A 39 -15.47 -15.69 -6.68
C GLY A 39 -16.41 -15.22 -7.78
N LEU A 40 -16.00 -15.29 -9.06
CA LEU A 40 -16.80 -14.87 -10.23
C LEU A 40 -17.86 -15.92 -10.59
N LYS A 41 -18.80 -16.14 -9.68
CA LYS A 41 -19.91 -17.08 -9.83
C LYS A 41 -21.21 -16.48 -9.32
N ASN A 42 -22.33 -16.96 -9.86
CA ASN A 42 -23.69 -16.54 -9.52
C ASN A 42 -23.94 -15.04 -9.72
N LEU A 43 -23.20 -14.40 -10.62
CA LEU A 43 -23.41 -12.98 -10.97
C LEU A 43 -24.43 -12.84 -12.10
N GLU A 44 -25.21 -11.76 -12.08
CA GLU A 44 -25.96 -11.29 -13.25
C GLU A 44 -25.08 -10.30 -14.03
N ILE A 45 -24.77 -10.64 -15.29
CA ILE A 45 -23.79 -9.93 -16.12
C ILE A 45 -24.47 -9.25 -17.30
N HIS A 46 -24.20 -7.97 -17.44
CA HIS A 46 -24.84 -7.08 -18.39
C HIS A 46 -23.85 -6.52 -19.40
N ASN A 47 -24.38 -5.99 -20.50
CA ASN A 47 -23.55 -5.54 -21.61
C ASN A 47 -22.98 -4.14 -21.39
N TYR A 48 -23.79 -3.23 -20.86
CA TYR A 48 -23.43 -1.82 -20.80
C TYR A 48 -22.66 -1.48 -19.52
N PRO A 49 -21.65 -0.61 -19.61
CA PRO A 49 -20.94 -0.14 -18.44
C PRO A 49 -21.86 0.77 -17.62
N GLN A 50 -22.34 0.24 -16.50
CA GLN A 50 -22.88 1.03 -15.39
C GLN A 50 -21.79 1.17 -14.31
N PRO A 51 -21.97 2.09 -13.34
CA PRO A 51 -21.17 2.08 -12.13
C PRO A 51 -21.11 0.67 -11.51
N ILE A 52 -19.91 0.23 -11.16
CA ILE A 52 -19.65 -1.15 -10.69
C ILE A 52 -20.44 -1.54 -9.44
N ASN A 53 -20.94 -0.57 -8.66
CA ASN A 53 -21.79 -0.83 -7.51
C ASN A 53 -23.26 -1.07 -7.88
N MET A 54 -23.66 -0.76 -9.11
CA MET A 54 -25.03 -0.97 -9.61
C MET A 54 -25.15 -2.28 -10.37
N GLU A 55 -24.20 -2.58 -11.25
CA GLU A 55 -24.30 -3.72 -12.17
C GLU A 55 -22.92 -4.21 -12.57
N VAL A 56 -22.78 -5.52 -12.81
CA VAL A 56 -21.55 -6.11 -13.34
C VAL A 56 -21.61 -6.09 -14.86
N SER A 57 -20.66 -5.40 -15.49
CA SER A 57 -20.54 -5.41 -16.94
C SER A 57 -19.58 -6.50 -17.42
N LEU A 58 -19.89 -7.12 -18.56
CA LEU A 58 -19.02 -8.12 -19.16
C LEU A 58 -17.63 -7.54 -19.48
N LEU A 59 -17.59 -6.28 -19.93
CA LEU A 59 -16.34 -5.56 -20.17
C LEU A 59 -15.47 -5.47 -18.90
N SER A 60 -16.08 -5.13 -17.75
CA SER A 60 -15.33 -5.00 -16.50
C SER A 60 -14.71 -6.32 -16.02
N ILE A 61 -15.37 -7.45 -16.28
CA ILE A 61 -14.81 -8.77 -15.98
C ILE A 61 -13.61 -9.04 -16.89
N PHE A 62 -13.73 -8.80 -18.19
CA PHE A 62 -12.61 -8.99 -19.11
C PHE A 62 -11.40 -8.10 -18.79
N CYS A 63 -11.62 -6.80 -18.53
CA CYS A 63 -10.56 -5.90 -18.05
C CYS A 63 -9.83 -6.51 -16.84
N GLY A 64 -10.57 -7.12 -15.92
CA GLY A 64 -10.00 -7.80 -14.76
C GLY A 64 -9.18 -9.05 -15.09
N LEU A 65 -9.66 -9.88 -16.01
CA LEU A 65 -9.01 -11.15 -16.32
C LEU A 65 -7.75 -10.98 -17.18
N TYR A 66 -7.73 -10.01 -18.10
CA TYR A 66 -6.64 -9.89 -19.08
C TYR A 66 -5.29 -9.45 -18.49
N ASP A 67 -5.27 -8.81 -17.31
CA ASP A 67 -4.01 -8.45 -16.62
C ASP A 67 -3.54 -9.51 -15.62
N ILE A 68 -4.24 -10.63 -15.48
CA ILE A 68 -3.77 -11.74 -14.67
C ILE A 68 -2.57 -12.37 -15.39
N SER A 69 -1.39 -12.28 -14.77
CA SER A 69 -0.13 -12.76 -15.35
C SER A 69 -0.11 -14.28 -15.53
N ASN A 70 -0.70 -15.02 -14.60
CA ASN A 70 -0.81 -16.47 -14.70
C ASN A 70 -1.87 -16.87 -15.74
N GLU A 71 -1.40 -17.43 -16.85
CA GLU A 71 -2.26 -17.75 -18.00
C GLU A 71 -3.29 -18.83 -17.71
N SER A 72 -2.97 -19.78 -16.83
CA SER A 72 -3.90 -20.84 -16.44
C SER A 72 -5.09 -20.27 -15.67
N ILE A 73 -4.81 -19.39 -14.70
CA ILE A 73 -5.83 -18.70 -13.91
C ILE A 73 -6.70 -17.82 -14.81
N ARG A 74 -6.05 -17.08 -15.73
CA ARG A 74 -6.75 -16.23 -16.71
C ARG A 74 -7.69 -17.05 -17.61
N ALA A 75 -7.20 -18.15 -18.18
CA ALA A 75 -7.98 -19.02 -19.05
C ALA A 75 -9.17 -19.65 -18.31
N GLU A 76 -8.95 -20.10 -17.07
CA GLU A 76 -10.01 -20.61 -16.20
C GLU A 76 -11.07 -19.53 -15.96
N GLY A 77 -10.66 -18.32 -15.57
CA GLY A 77 -11.55 -17.20 -15.33
C GLY A 77 -12.43 -16.86 -16.53
N ILE A 78 -11.86 -16.86 -17.74
CA ILE A 78 -12.60 -16.64 -18.99
C ILE A 78 -13.60 -17.78 -19.24
N GLY A 79 -13.21 -19.04 -19.01
CA GLY A 79 -14.10 -20.19 -19.13
C GLY A 79 -15.26 -20.17 -18.12
N ASN A 80 -15.01 -19.62 -16.93
CA ASN A 80 -15.97 -19.55 -15.84
C ASN A 80 -17.09 -18.53 -16.07
N ILE A 81 -16.87 -17.49 -16.89
CA ILE A 81 -17.85 -16.42 -17.15
C ILE A 81 -19.20 -16.99 -17.56
N ARG A 82 -19.26 -17.76 -18.65
CA ARG A 82 -20.52 -18.35 -19.14
C ARG A 82 -20.97 -19.57 -18.34
N LYS A 83 -20.03 -20.26 -17.70
CA LYS A 83 -20.30 -21.52 -16.99
C LYS A 83 -21.01 -21.31 -15.65
N PHE A 84 -20.63 -20.27 -14.91
CA PHE A 84 -21.08 -20.06 -13.54
C PHE A 84 -21.89 -18.78 -13.33
N ASN A 85 -22.13 -17.99 -14.38
CA ASN A 85 -22.86 -16.72 -14.28
C ASN A 85 -23.98 -16.64 -15.30
N LYS A 86 -24.92 -15.72 -15.05
CA LYS A 86 -26.07 -15.48 -15.90
C LYS A 86 -25.83 -14.22 -16.72
N LEU A 87 -25.64 -14.38 -18.02
CA LEU A 87 -25.48 -13.26 -18.95
C LEU A 87 -26.86 -12.83 -19.48
N SER A 88 -27.08 -11.52 -19.56
CA SER A 88 -28.18 -10.99 -20.36
C SER A 88 -28.00 -11.36 -21.84
N ALA A 89 -29.09 -11.45 -22.60
CA ALA A 89 -29.03 -11.78 -24.03
C ALA A 89 -28.11 -10.82 -24.83
N ASN A 90 -28.11 -9.53 -24.46
CA ASN A 90 -27.22 -8.55 -25.07
C ASN A 90 -25.76 -8.76 -24.66
N ALA A 91 -25.47 -9.13 -23.41
CA ALA A 91 -24.10 -9.42 -22.99
C ALA A 91 -23.55 -10.64 -23.72
N ASP A 92 -24.36 -11.69 -23.86
CA ASP A 92 -23.93 -12.90 -24.57
C ASP A 92 -23.71 -12.66 -26.07
N LYS A 93 -24.60 -11.89 -26.72
CA LYS A 93 -24.44 -11.47 -28.13
C LYS A 93 -23.16 -10.68 -28.37
N ASN A 94 -22.73 -9.85 -27.42
CA ASN A 94 -21.56 -8.97 -27.54
C ASN A 94 -20.28 -9.55 -26.90
N TYR A 95 -20.27 -10.85 -26.54
CA TYR A 95 -19.19 -11.46 -25.77
C TYR A 95 -17.80 -11.27 -26.40
N GLY A 96 -17.65 -11.55 -27.70
CA GLY A 96 -16.37 -11.40 -28.40
C GLY A 96 -15.88 -9.95 -28.42
N GLN A 97 -16.78 -9.00 -28.66
CA GLN A 97 -16.43 -7.58 -28.66
C GLN A 97 -16.01 -7.10 -27.27
N ALA A 98 -16.71 -7.54 -26.21
CA ALA A 98 -16.35 -7.23 -24.83
C ALA A 98 -14.98 -7.81 -24.46
N SER A 99 -14.69 -9.03 -24.90
CA SER A 99 -13.39 -9.70 -24.72
C SER A 99 -12.26 -8.86 -25.31
N SER A 100 -12.33 -8.53 -26.61
CA SER A 100 -11.30 -7.74 -27.29
C SER A 100 -11.15 -6.32 -26.73
N ASN A 101 -12.24 -5.73 -26.23
CA ASN A 101 -12.19 -4.41 -25.60
C ASN A 101 -11.55 -4.46 -24.21
N GLY A 102 -11.80 -5.52 -23.43
CA GLY A 102 -11.22 -5.70 -22.11
C GLY A 102 -9.71 -5.87 -22.16
N GLU A 103 -9.22 -6.64 -23.14
CA GLU A 103 -7.79 -6.86 -23.39
C GLU A 103 -7.03 -5.54 -23.62
N ARG A 104 -7.67 -4.54 -24.23
CA ARG A 104 -7.05 -3.23 -24.50
C ARG A 104 -6.94 -2.33 -23.27
N LYS A 105 -7.67 -2.63 -22.20
CA LYS A 105 -7.71 -1.81 -20.96
C LYS A 105 -7.67 -2.72 -19.73
N PRO A 106 -6.58 -3.47 -19.55
CA PRO A 106 -6.45 -4.40 -18.45
C PRO A 106 -6.36 -3.65 -17.11
N ASN A 107 -7.04 -4.19 -16.09
CA ASN A 107 -6.96 -3.74 -14.70
C ASN A 107 -7.47 -4.87 -13.78
N PRO A 108 -6.57 -5.69 -13.22
CA PRO A 108 -6.94 -6.93 -12.53
C PRO A 108 -7.69 -6.65 -11.24
N TRP A 109 -7.39 -5.51 -10.62
CA TRP A 109 -7.97 -5.11 -9.35
C TRP A 109 -9.46 -4.77 -9.43
N ILE A 110 -10.01 -4.55 -10.63
CA ILE A 110 -11.46 -4.39 -10.80
C ILE A 110 -12.23 -5.62 -10.31
N LEU A 111 -11.64 -6.82 -10.38
CA LEU A 111 -12.26 -8.06 -9.89
C LEU A 111 -12.56 -7.98 -8.39
N THR A 112 -11.63 -7.43 -7.60
CA THR A 112 -11.85 -7.24 -6.16
C THR A 112 -13.02 -6.30 -5.88
N LYS A 113 -13.22 -5.27 -6.72
CA LYS A 113 -14.35 -4.35 -6.60
C LYS A 113 -15.67 -5.00 -7.01
N ILE A 114 -15.67 -5.82 -8.07
CA ILE A 114 -16.85 -6.59 -8.48
C ILE A 114 -17.30 -7.47 -7.30
N LEU A 115 -16.37 -8.22 -6.71
CA LEU A 115 -16.68 -9.10 -5.57
C LEU A 115 -17.15 -8.32 -4.35
N ARG A 116 -16.53 -7.18 -4.04
CA ARG A 116 -16.95 -6.32 -2.92
C ARG A 116 -18.42 -5.91 -3.01
N TYR A 117 -18.92 -5.58 -4.21
CA TYR A 117 -20.29 -5.10 -4.39
C TYR A 117 -21.29 -6.21 -4.68
N HIS A 118 -20.90 -7.23 -5.46
CA HIS A 118 -21.83 -8.23 -6.00
C HIS A 118 -21.67 -9.62 -5.40
N ASN A 119 -20.63 -9.85 -4.59
CA ASN A 119 -20.44 -11.08 -3.83
C ASN A 119 -19.84 -10.76 -2.45
N LYS A 120 -20.58 -9.95 -1.69
CA LYS A 120 -20.09 -9.31 -0.45
C LYS A 120 -19.58 -10.32 0.58
N ASP A 121 -20.30 -11.42 0.80
CA ASP A 121 -19.91 -12.43 1.79
C ASP A 121 -18.59 -13.09 1.41
N TYR A 122 -18.43 -13.46 0.13
CA TYR A 122 -17.17 -14.00 -0.38
C TYR A 122 -16.03 -12.96 -0.28
N TYR A 123 -16.33 -11.69 -0.57
CA TYR A 123 -15.35 -10.62 -0.43
C TYR A 123 -14.84 -10.49 1.02
N GLU A 124 -15.75 -10.42 2.00
CA GLU A 124 -15.37 -10.25 3.40
C GLU A 124 -14.65 -11.49 3.96
N GLN A 125 -15.05 -12.70 3.55
CA GLN A 125 -14.48 -13.94 4.08
C GLN A 125 -13.17 -14.37 3.40
N ILE A 126 -13.00 -14.11 2.11
CA ILE A 126 -11.87 -14.64 1.33
C ILE A 126 -10.98 -13.52 0.81
N ILE A 127 -11.56 -12.56 0.07
CA ILE A 127 -10.76 -11.52 -0.61
C ILE A 127 -10.11 -10.54 0.39
N LYS A 128 -10.87 -10.05 1.36
CA LYS A 128 -10.39 -9.04 2.32
C LYS A 128 -9.24 -9.57 3.19
N PRO A 129 -9.27 -10.81 3.73
CA PRO A 129 -8.11 -11.39 4.40
C PRO A 129 -6.87 -11.50 3.52
N LEU A 130 -7.03 -11.89 2.24
CA LEU A 130 -5.90 -11.98 1.30
C LEU A 130 -5.29 -10.60 0.99
N LEU A 131 -6.12 -9.57 0.81
CA LEU A 131 -5.65 -8.19 0.65
C LEU A 131 -4.82 -7.74 1.86
N LYS A 132 -5.29 -8.04 3.07
CA LYS A 132 -4.56 -7.73 4.31
C LYS A 132 -3.23 -8.48 4.39
N LYS A 133 -3.22 -9.78 4.10
CA LYS A 133 -2.01 -10.62 4.07
C LYS A 133 -0.96 -10.06 3.11
N ASN A 134 -1.39 -9.69 1.90
CA ASN A 134 -0.51 -9.12 0.87
C ASN A 134 0.09 -7.78 1.30
N TYR A 135 -0.70 -6.90 1.91
CA TYR A 135 -0.22 -5.63 2.43
C TYR A 135 0.86 -5.82 3.51
N GLU A 136 0.61 -6.70 4.48
CA GLU A 136 1.59 -6.98 5.55
C GLU A 136 2.88 -7.63 5.03
N ALA A 137 2.79 -8.49 4.02
CA ALA A 137 3.97 -9.08 3.36
C ALA A 137 4.84 -8.00 2.71
N LYS A 138 4.24 -7.09 1.94
CA LYS A 138 4.96 -5.97 1.30
C LYS A 138 5.61 -5.04 2.31
N LYS A 139 4.91 -4.75 3.41
CA LYS A 139 5.48 -3.93 4.49
C LYS A 139 6.74 -4.58 5.07
N LYS A 140 6.72 -5.90 5.26
CA LYS A 140 7.89 -6.66 5.73
C LYS A 140 9.02 -6.67 4.69
N GLU A 141 8.70 -6.88 3.42
CA GLU A 141 9.69 -6.84 2.34
C GLU A 141 10.36 -5.46 2.23
N LYS A 142 9.58 -4.37 2.30
CA LYS A 142 10.11 -3.00 2.33
C LYS A 142 11.02 -2.79 3.55
N GLN A 143 10.65 -3.31 4.72
CA GLN A 143 11.50 -3.24 5.91
C GLN A 143 12.81 -4.03 5.74
N ILE A 144 12.76 -5.22 5.14
CA ILE A 144 13.96 -6.03 4.86
C ILE A 144 14.90 -5.28 3.91
N LEU A 145 14.36 -4.70 2.83
CA LEU A 145 15.14 -3.93 1.86
C LEU A 145 15.81 -2.73 2.52
N ILE A 146 15.04 -1.95 3.30
CA ILE A 146 15.58 -0.83 4.07
C ILE A 146 16.73 -1.32 4.95
N ASN A 147 16.51 -2.37 5.74
CA ASN A 147 17.51 -2.91 6.67
C ASN A 147 18.80 -3.40 5.96
N GLN A 148 18.71 -3.90 4.72
CA GLN A 148 19.88 -4.28 3.92
C GLN A 148 20.66 -3.06 3.40
N THR A 149 19.97 -1.95 3.15
CA THR A 149 20.59 -0.69 2.69
C THR A 149 21.08 0.21 3.82
N LEU A 150 20.74 -0.11 5.09
CA LEU A 150 21.22 0.64 6.24
C LEU A 150 22.74 0.53 6.35
N ILE A 151 23.42 1.67 6.32
CA ILE A 151 24.82 1.77 6.68
C ILE A 151 24.89 1.95 8.20
N PRO A 152 25.44 0.97 8.96
CA PRO A 152 25.53 1.11 10.40
C PRO A 152 26.55 2.20 10.76
N ASN A 153 26.07 3.28 11.35
CA ASN A 153 26.93 4.32 11.93
C ASN A 153 27.49 3.78 13.26
N LYS A 154 28.77 3.40 13.25
CA LYS A 154 29.49 3.02 14.46
C LYS A 154 29.95 4.29 15.18
N ILE A 155 29.56 4.45 16.43
CA ILE A 155 30.05 5.52 17.28
C ILE A 155 31.09 4.98 18.27
N ASP A 156 32.09 5.80 18.57
CA ASP A 156 32.99 5.55 19.69
C ASP A 156 32.39 6.22 20.93
N LEU A 157 32.03 5.42 21.93
CA LEU A 157 31.44 5.92 23.17
C LEU A 157 32.43 6.72 24.03
N GLN A 158 33.73 6.69 23.69
CA GLN A 158 34.75 7.52 24.34
C GLN A 158 34.86 8.92 23.72
N ASP A 159 34.24 9.16 22.56
CA ASP A 159 34.22 10.46 21.86
C ASP A 159 33.00 11.27 22.32
N GLY A 160 33.22 12.18 23.26
CA GLY A 160 32.17 13.07 23.78
C GLY A 160 31.55 13.93 22.69
N PHE A 161 30.23 13.88 22.55
CA PHE A 161 29.51 14.65 21.54
C PHE A 161 28.17 15.16 22.07
N THR A 162 27.92 16.47 21.94
CA THR A 162 26.74 17.16 22.47
C THR A 162 25.97 17.91 21.37
N LEU A 163 24.76 18.39 21.70
CA LEU A 163 23.99 19.24 20.78
C LEU A 163 24.72 20.54 20.44
N LEU A 164 25.51 21.08 21.38
CA LEU A 164 26.26 22.31 21.17
C LEU A 164 27.33 22.12 20.09
N ASP A 165 28.04 21.00 20.11
CA ASP A 165 29.05 20.66 19.10
C ASP A 165 28.44 20.61 17.69
N MET A 166 27.23 20.04 17.58
CA MET A 166 26.47 19.97 16.33
C MET A 166 26.01 21.37 15.85
N GLN A 167 25.60 22.24 16.79
CA GLN A 167 25.22 23.63 16.49
C GLN A 167 26.42 24.47 16.06
N GLU A 168 27.57 24.32 16.71
CA GLU A 168 28.81 25.01 16.36
C GLU A 168 29.30 24.57 14.98
N LYS A 169 29.33 23.26 14.68
CA LYS A 169 29.65 22.74 13.34
C LYS A 169 28.74 23.31 12.27
N ALA A 170 27.43 23.39 12.53
CA ALA A 170 26.47 23.98 11.60
C ALA A 170 26.71 25.48 11.39
N ALA A 171 26.93 26.24 12.47
CA ALA A 171 27.18 27.67 12.42
C ALA A 171 28.49 28.02 11.69
N ASN A 172 29.50 27.16 11.82
CA ASN A 172 30.80 27.30 11.19
C ASN A 172 30.86 26.76 9.76
N GLY A 173 29.79 26.11 9.27
CA GLY A 173 29.76 25.50 7.94
C GLY A 173 30.69 24.29 7.81
N GLU A 174 30.95 23.57 8.91
CA GLU A 174 31.85 22.42 8.96
C GLU A 174 31.23 21.13 8.39
N TYR A 175 29.93 21.17 8.06
CA TYR A 175 29.25 20.07 7.37
C TYR A 175 29.49 20.11 5.87
N GLU A 176 30.29 19.15 5.38
CA GLU A 176 30.55 19.00 3.95
C GLU A 176 29.39 18.32 3.22
N ASN A 177 28.59 17.52 3.93
CA ASN A 177 27.45 16.78 3.37
C ASN A 177 26.42 16.40 4.45
N GLU A 178 25.25 15.92 4.01
CA GLU A 178 24.15 15.49 4.88
C GLU A 178 24.49 14.24 5.72
N GLU A 179 25.40 13.38 5.26
CA GLU A 179 25.80 12.17 6.00
C GLU A 179 26.47 12.52 7.33
N GLN A 180 27.32 13.57 7.35
CA GLN A 180 27.97 14.05 8.57
C GLN A 180 26.94 14.58 9.60
N ILE A 181 25.86 15.23 9.14
CA ILE A 181 24.75 15.66 10.00
C ILE A 181 24.03 14.44 10.59
N VAL A 182 23.77 13.42 9.77
CA VAL A 182 23.13 12.17 10.22
C VAL A 182 24.03 11.42 11.22
N MET A 183 25.33 11.40 11.02
CA MET A 183 26.30 10.79 11.94
C MET A 183 26.30 11.50 13.30
N ASP A 184 26.38 12.83 13.31
CA ASP A 184 26.36 13.63 14.53
C ASP A 184 25.00 13.55 15.26
N LEU A 185 23.90 13.50 14.52
CA LEU A 185 22.57 13.23 15.10
C LEU A 185 22.49 11.81 15.70
N THR A 186 23.08 10.82 15.03
CA THR A 186 23.15 9.44 15.54
C THR A 186 24.00 9.39 16.82
N ARG A 187 25.14 10.09 16.86
CA ARG A 187 25.93 10.27 18.07
C ARG A 187 25.06 10.85 19.18
N LEU A 188 24.34 11.94 18.94
CA LEU A 188 23.48 12.55 19.95
C LEU A 188 22.38 11.63 20.47
N LEU A 189 21.76 10.83 19.60
CA LEU A 189 20.68 9.90 19.97
C LEU A 189 21.16 8.61 20.64
N VAL A 190 22.40 8.16 20.38
CA VAL A 190 22.95 6.90 20.88
C VAL A 190 23.95 7.11 22.03
N TYR A 191 24.63 8.26 22.10
CA TYR A 191 25.68 8.58 23.11
C TYR A 191 25.13 8.69 24.53
N TYR A 192 23.82 8.88 24.71
CA TYR A 192 23.18 8.82 26.03
C TYR A 192 22.75 7.38 26.41
N GLU A 193 23.73 6.48 26.50
CA GLU A 193 23.61 5.23 27.29
C GLU A 193 24.04 5.45 28.76
N GLY A 194 23.76 6.63 29.32
CA GLY A 194 23.86 6.87 30.76
C GLY A 194 22.63 6.30 31.45
N GLU A 195 22.63 4.98 31.69
CA GLU A 195 21.74 4.07 32.44
C GLU A 195 20.38 4.48 33.09
N THR A 196 19.87 5.72 33.10
CA THR A 196 18.63 6.06 33.84
C THR A 196 17.73 7.16 33.27
N GLU A 197 18.05 7.83 32.17
CA GLU A 197 17.34 9.08 31.80
C GLU A 197 16.66 9.05 30.42
N ASP A 198 15.35 9.34 30.40
CA ASP A 198 14.56 9.48 29.18
C ASP A 198 14.87 10.81 28.47
N ILE A 199 15.15 10.76 27.17
CA ILE A 199 15.25 11.95 26.32
C ILE A 199 13.91 12.20 25.62
N TYR A 200 13.37 13.40 25.79
CA TYR A 200 12.17 13.86 25.08
C TYR A 200 12.56 14.90 24.04
N ALA A 201 12.28 14.59 22.77
CA ALA A 201 12.39 15.54 21.67
C ALA A 201 11.02 15.74 21.00
N ILE A 202 10.60 17.00 20.84
CA ILE A 202 9.34 17.37 20.18
C ILE A 202 9.66 18.26 18.99
N LYS A 203 9.29 17.79 17.80
CA LYS A 203 9.33 18.60 16.59
C LYS A 203 8.04 19.42 16.48
N GLY A 204 8.16 20.74 16.56
CA GLY A 204 7.07 21.69 16.36
C GLY A 204 7.24 22.46 15.05
N TYR A 205 6.13 22.83 14.43
CA TYR A 205 6.11 23.81 13.35
C TYR A 205 5.36 25.05 13.84
N ASP A 206 6.04 26.19 13.84
CA ASP A 206 5.45 27.49 14.15
C ASP A 206 4.96 28.13 12.85
N ALA A 207 3.66 28.08 12.63
CA ALA A 207 3.01 28.64 11.44
C ALA A 207 2.99 30.19 11.42
N ILE A 208 3.24 30.86 12.54
CA ILE A 208 3.29 32.34 12.61
C ILE A 208 4.63 32.83 12.07
N CYS A 209 5.70 32.12 12.44
CA CYS A 209 7.07 32.46 12.06
C CYS A 209 7.57 31.68 10.82
N ASP A 210 6.79 30.72 10.33
CA ASP A 210 7.17 29.74 9.29
C ASP A 210 8.50 29.02 9.61
N THR A 211 8.64 28.57 10.85
CA THR A 211 9.87 27.92 11.33
C THR A 211 9.60 26.52 11.86
N GLN A 212 10.54 25.60 11.60
CA GLN A 212 10.59 24.31 12.29
C GLN A 212 11.45 24.46 13.54
N VAL A 213 10.92 24.02 14.67
CA VAL A 213 11.59 24.08 15.98
C VAL A 213 11.70 22.68 16.56
N LEU A 214 12.86 22.33 17.11
CA LEU A 214 13.06 21.11 17.87
C LEU A 214 13.21 21.48 19.34
N TYR A 215 12.22 21.12 20.16
CA TYR A 215 12.31 21.25 21.61
C TYR A 215 12.91 19.98 22.18
N HIS A 216 13.85 20.11 23.13
CA HIS A 216 14.37 18.98 23.88
C HIS A 216 14.31 19.25 25.38
N LYS A 217 14.07 18.19 26.17
CA LYS A 217 14.16 18.22 27.63
C LYS A 217 15.09 17.08 28.06
N LEU A 218 16.02 17.40 28.96
CA LEU A 218 16.82 16.45 29.73
C LEU A 218 16.25 16.44 31.16
N GLU A 219 15.91 15.29 31.71
CA GLU A 219 15.54 15.21 33.14
C GLU A 219 16.80 15.01 33.98
N GLY A 220 17.31 16.09 34.60
CA GLY A 220 18.50 15.99 35.46
C GLY A 220 19.30 17.27 35.74
N THR A 221 18.87 18.45 35.24
CA THR A 221 19.53 19.74 35.53
C THR A 221 18.92 20.51 36.69
#